data_AF-K0XSR3-F1
#
_entry.id   AF-K0XSR3-F1
#
_cell.length_a   1.000
_cell.length_b   1.000
_cell.length_c   1.000
_cell.angle_alpha   90.00
_cell.angle_beta   90.00
_cell.angle_gamma   90.00
#
_symmetry.space_group_name_H-M   'P 1'
#
loop_
_entity.id
_entity.type
_entity.pdbx_description
1 polymer ?
#
loop_
_entity_poly.entity_id
_entity_poly.type
_entity_poly.pdbx_seq_one_letter_code
_entity_poly.pdbx_strand_id
1 'polypeptide(L)' 'MPSYIIFEDISGRERLLLEFFRRYFKLFPEDVFMEEYFYTKDDIDKLYAKLPWNELWAYEDPKTF' A
#
# COMPACT_ATOMS: atom_id res chain seq x y z
N MET A 1 -6.91 20.93 6.26
CA MET A 1 -5.79 20.20 6.87
C MET A 1 -5.87 18.76 6.40
N PRO A 2 -4.75 18.14 5.99
CA PRO A 2 -4.75 16.71 5.68
C PRO A 2 -5.17 15.90 6.90
N SER A 3 -5.91 14.82 6.68
CA SER A 3 -6.33 13.86 7.71
C SER A 3 -5.55 12.57 7.49
N TYR A 4 -5.16 11.91 8.58
CA TYR A 4 -4.28 10.76 8.54
C TYR A 4 -4.87 9.59 9.34
N ILE A 5 -4.74 8.39 8.78
CA ILE A 5 -4.86 7.13 9.51
C ILE A 5 -3.42 6.65 9.75
N ILE A 6 -3.04 6.47 11.02
CA ILE A 6 -1.69 6.06 11.39
C ILE A 6 -1.74 4.59 11.79
N PHE A 7 -0.87 3.78 11.17
CA PHE A 7 -0.62 2.40 11.56
C PHE A 7 0.68 2.34 12.34
N GLU A 8 0.66 1.80 13.57
CA GLU A 8 1.88 1.53 14.32
C GLU A 8 2.42 0.14 13.97
N ASP A 9 3.72 0.05 13.72
CA ASP A 9 4.46 -1.19 13.41
C ASP A 9 3.74 -2.13 12.42
N ILE A 10 3.97 -1.86 11.13
CA ILE A 10 3.37 -2.65 10.05
C ILE A 10 4.11 -3.95 9.75
N SER A 11 5.22 -4.22 10.45
CA SER A 11 6.08 -5.37 10.19
C SER A 11 5.32 -6.69 10.34
N GLY A 12 5.40 -7.56 9.34
CA GLY A 12 4.69 -8.84 9.28
C GLY A 12 3.18 -8.73 9.01
N ARG A 13 2.67 -7.52 8.70
CA ARG A 13 1.26 -7.23 8.38
C ARG A 13 1.08 -6.75 6.95
N GLU A 14 2.13 -6.76 6.14
CA GLU A 14 2.20 -6.16 4.80
C GLU A 14 1.17 -6.78 3.85
N ARG A 15 0.94 -8.09 3.97
CA ARG A 15 -0.11 -8.78 3.23
C ARG A 15 -1.52 -8.29 3.59
N LEU A 16 -1.80 -8.18 4.88
CA LEU A 16 -3.09 -7.72 5.39
C LEU A 16 -3.33 -6.26 5.01
N LEU A 17 -2.29 -5.44 5.07
CA LEU A 17 -2.33 -4.04 4.67
C LEU A 17 -2.53 -3.90 3.16
N LEU A 18 -1.88 -4.72 2.33
CA LEU A 18 -2.10 -4.72 0.89
C LEU A 18 -3.56 -5.06 0.54
N GLU A 19 -4.16 -6.04 1.24
CA GLU A 19 -5.58 -6.36 1.11
C GLU A 19 -6.50 -5.22 1.58
N PHE A 20 -6.15 -4.56 2.69
CA PHE A 20 -6.86 -3.40 3.20
C PHE A 20 -6.83 -2.24 2.20
N PHE A 21 -5.64 -1.80 1.77
CA PHE A 21 -5.47 -0.67 0.87
C PHE A 21 -6.15 -0.90 -0.47
N ARG A 22 -6.11 -2.12 -1.00
CA ARG A 22 -6.85 -2.46 -2.23
C ARG A 22 -8.35 -2.23 -2.10
N ARG A 23 -8.95 -2.50 -0.94
CA ARG A 23 -10.39 -2.27 -0.71
C ARG A 23 -10.67 -0.82 -0.35
N TYR A 24 -9.81 -0.20 0.44
CA TYR A 24 -9.93 1.19 0.87
C TYR A 24 -9.83 2.15 -0.33
N PHE A 25 -8.83 1.99 -1.19
CA PHE A 25 -8.65 2.84 -2.38
C PHE A 25 -9.70 2.63 -3.48
N LYS A 26 -10.50 1.54 -3.44
CA LYS A 26 -11.71 1.46 -4.28
C LYS A 26 -12.78 2.47 -3.89
N LEU A 27 -12.82 2.84 -2.61
CA LEU A 27 -13.75 3.84 -2.07
C LEU A 27 -13.15 5.25 -2.12
N PHE A 28 -11.84 5.35 -1.91
CA PHE A 28 -11.08 6.61 -1.84
C PHE A 28 -9.86 6.55 -2.76
N PRO A 29 -10.03 6.67 -4.09
CA PRO A 29 -8.95 6.44 -5.05
C PRO A 29 -7.85 7.51 -5.06
N GLU A 30 -8.13 8.70 -4.52
CA GLU A 30 -7.18 9.82 -4.45
C GLU A 30 -6.31 9.79 -3.20
N ASP A 31 -6.64 8.93 -2.22
CA ASP A 31 -5.81 8.74 -1.03
C ASP A 31 -4.55 7.95 -1.38
N VAL A 32 -3.51 8.16 -0.58
CA VAL A 32 -2.21 7.51 -0.74
C VAL A 32 -1.77 6.86 0.56
N PHE A 33 -1.03 5.76 0.45
CA PHE A 33 -0.30 5.19 1.57
C PHE A 33 1.13 5.71 1.53
N MET A 34 1.67 6.09 2.69
CA MET A 34 3.03 6.62 2.83
C MET A 34 3.74 5.86 3.93
N GLU A 35 4.85 5.21 3.56
CA GLU A 35 5.84 4.68 4.51
C GLU A 35 7.16 5.42 4.26
N GLU A 36 8.05 4.86 3.43
CA GLU A 36 9.20 5.59 2.85
C GLU A 36 8.84 6.24 1.50
N TYR A 37 7.95 5.59 0.74
CA TYR A 37 7.45 6.04 -0.56
C TYR A 37 5.94 6.23 -0.54
N PHE A 38 5.41 6.95 -1.54
CA PHE A 38 3.98 7.11 -1.74
C PHE A 38 3.44 6.03 -2.68
N TYR A 39 2.45 5.30 -2.23
CA TYR A 39 1.73 4.29 -3.01
C TYR A 39 0.34 4.80 -3.35
N THR A 40 0.08 4.91 -4.65
CA THR A 40 -1.24 5.22 -5.18
C THR A 40 -2.10 3.96 -5.28
N LYS A 41 -3.38 4.14 -5.58
CA LYS A 41 -4.27 3.03 -5.93
C LYS A 41 -3.69 2.12 -7.02
N ASP A 42 -3.12 2.69 -8.08
CA ASP A 42 -2.59 1.92 -9.20
C ASP A 42 -1.36 1.10 -8.79
N ASP A 43 -0.53 1.62 -7.89
CA ASP A 43 0.63 0.90 -7.36
C ASP A 43 0.19 -0.30 -6.50
N ILE A 44 -0.81 -0.09 -5.63
CA ILE A 44 -1.41 -1.16 -4.82
C ILE A 44 -2.07 -2.24 -5.70
N ASP A 45 -2.78 -1.84 -6.76
CA ASP A 45 -3.41 -2.79 -7.68
C ASP A 45 -2.36 -3.62 -8.45
N LYS A 46 -1.24 -3.01 -8.88
CA LYS A 46 -0.11 -3.72 -9.50
C LYS A 46 0.55 -4.70 -8.54
N LEU A 47 0.85 -4.26 -7.31
CA LEU A 47 1.42 -5.11 -6.26
C LEU A 47 0.53 -6.33 -5.99
N TYR A 48 -0.77 -6.11 -5.84
CA TYR A 48 -1.73 -7.17 -5.54
C TYR A 48 -1.84 -8.20 -6.68
N ALA A 49 -1.66 -7.77 -7.94
CA ALA A 49 -1.71 -8.65 -9.10
C ALA A 49 -0.44 -9.51 -9.29
N LYS A 50 0.67 -9.15 -8.64
CA LYS A 50 1.98 -9.81 -8.78
C LYS A 50 2.07 -11.06 -7.91
N LEU A 51 2.46 -12.19 -8.50
CA LEU A 51 2.73 -13.45 -7.79
C LEU A 51 4.20 -13.87 -7.98
N PRO A 52 4.89 -14.38 -6.93
CA PRO A 52 4.45 -14.44 -5.53
C PRO A 52 4.33 -13.04 -4.91
N TRP A 53 3.56 -12.91 -3.83
CA TRP A 53 3.38 -11.61 -3.15
C TRP A 53 4.70 -11.17 -2.55
N ASN A 54 5.07 -9.90 -2.76
CA ASN A 54 6.24 -9.33 -2.12
C ASN A 54 5.87 -8.86 -0.72
N GLU A 55 6.34 -9.55 0.32
CA GLU A 55 6.09 -9.16 1.72
C GLU A 55 6.89 -7.92 2.15
N LEU A 56 7.85 -7.45 1.33
CA LEU A 56 8.62 -6.23 1.59
C LEU A 56 8.13 -5.02 0.78
N TRP A 57 6.96 -5.12 0.13
CA TRP A 57 6.48 -4.10 -0.81
C TRP A 57 6.42 -2.68 -0.23
N ALA A 58 6.10 -2.55 1.05
CA ALA A 58 5.93 -1.27 1.75
C ALA A 58 7.26 -0.51 1.94
N TYR A 59 8.39 -1.17 1.67
CA TYR A 59 9.74 -0.64 1.80
C TYR A 59 10.45 -0.48 0.45
N GLU A 60 9.76 -0.73 -0.67
CA GLU A 60 10.31 -0.65 -2.02
C GLU A 60 9.66 0.49 -2.81
N ASP A 61 10.45 1.24 -3.58
CA ASP A 61 9.91 2.30 -4.44
C ASP A 61 8.90 1.72 -5.45
N PRO A 62 7.63 2.19 -5.47
CA PRO A 62 6.63 1.68 -6.39
C PRO A 62 6.94 1.85 -7.87
N LYS A 63 7.93 2.67 -8.21
CA LYS A 63 8.42 2.83 -9.58
C LYS A 63 9.34 1.70 -10.03
N THR A 64 9.75 0.81 -9.14
CA THR A 64 10.77 -0.21 -9.43
C THR A 64 10.20 -1.59 -9.77
N PHE A 65 8.88 -1.79 -9.67
CA PHE A 65 8.27 -3.13 -9.81
C PHE A 65 7.14 -3.27 -10.83
#